data_AF-A0A0J7ZGG3-F1
#
_entry.id   AF-A0A0J7ZGG3-F1
#
_cell.length_a   1.000
_cell.length_b   1.000
_cell.length_c   1.000
_cell.angle_alpha   90.00
_cell.angle_beta   90.00
_cell.angle_gamma   90.00
#
_symmetry.space_group_name_H-M   'P 1'
#
loop_
_entity.id
_entity.type
_entity.pdbx_description
1 polymer ?
#
loop_
_entity_poly.entity_id
_entity_poly.type
_entity_poly.pdbx_seq_one_letter_code
_entity_poly.pdbx_strand_id
1 'polypeptide(L)'
;MRQHLKYLAGRPRWAGQRPPEPPKGLLGRLFIFRGERLRHMVYRRYVGGDDLNETTWPLAQRAEAAKFSIINNPVLHSGLISHAERLRSELASDLWMFASRAAEWSRMDNIRRQLGKQDHQDLLPTAAFEGSDQALEQERAALERLVDGFESQATQLRAVNDRYQAWLTLQELAGHQDDFRNLLAADAADEHLAEAWGAHYTTALELAQHLDRELQRTID
;
A
#
# COMPACT_ATOMS: atom_id res chain seq x y z
N MET A 1 -2.11 -20.23 -50.73
CA MET A 1 -3.07 -19.71 -49.72
C MET A 1 -3.60 -20.82 -48.79
N ARG A 2 -2.74 -21.48 -48.00
CA ARG A 2 -3.16 -22.49 -46.99
C ARG A 2 -2.23 -22.50 -45.78
N GLN A 3 -2.16 -21.38 -45.04
CA GLN A 3 -1.42 -21.33 -43.77
C GLN A 3 -2.14 -20.60 -42.60
N HIS A 4 -3.35 -20.07 -42.78
CA HIS A 4 -3.95 -19.18 -41.78
C HIS A 4 -4.96 -19.79 -40.79
N LEU A 5 -5.19 -21.10 -40.78
CA LEU A 5 -6.16 -21.72 -39.87
C LEU A 5 -5.54 -22.81 -38.99
N LYS A 6 -4.62 -22.40 -38.11
CA LYS A 6 -4.08 -23.25 -37.01
C LYS A 6 -4.29 -22.64 -35.61
N TYR A 7 -5.25 -21.74 -35.45
CA TYR A 7 -5.41 -20.94 -34.22
C TYR A 7 -6.68 -21.20 -33.40
N LEU A 8 -7.44 -22.28 -33.64
CA LEU A 8 -8.75 -22.47 -32.99
C LEU A 8 -8.81 -23.46 -31.80
N ALA A 9 -7.68 -23.92 -31.24
CA ALA A 9 -7.70 -24.68 -29.97
C ALA A 9 -6.34 -24.63 -29.23
N GLY A 10 -5.58 -23.55 -29.39
CA GLY A 10 -4.27 -23.40 -28.78
C GLY A 10 -4.38 -22.74 -27.41
N ARG A 11 -3.71 -23.30 -26.40
CA ARG A 11 -3.46 -22.60 -25.12
C ARG A 11 -3.01 -21.15 -25.39
N PRO A 12 -3.40 -20.17 -24.55
CA PRO A 12 -2.92 -18.80 -24.66
C PRO A 12 -1.39 -18.78 -24.86
N ARG A 13 -0.85 -17.86 -25.67
CA ARG A 13 0.60 -17.86 -26.01
C ARG A 13 1.51 -17.83 -24.77
N TRP A 14 1.02 -17.26 -23.68
CA TRP A 14 1.67 -17.17 -22.38
C TRP A 14 1.39 -18.38 -21.46
N ALA A 15 0.34 -19.18 -21.73
CA ALA A 15 -0.04 -20.32 -20.90
C ALA A 15 0.96 -21.48 -21.06
N GLY A 16 1.93 -21.52 -20.14
CA GLY A 16 3.05 -22.47 -20.12
C GLY A 16 4.43 -21.81 -20.09
N GLN A 17 4.50 -20.47 -20.24
CA GLN A 17 5.72 -19.71 -20.03
C GLN A 17 5.93 -19.47 -18.52
N ARG A 18 7.19 -19.42 -18.07
CA ARG A 18 7.53 -19.03 -16.70
C ARG A 18 7.73 -17.52 -16.63
N PRO A 19 7.44 -16.86 -15.50
CA PRO A 19 7.76 -15.45 -15.33
C PRO A 19 9.27 -15.24 -15.52
N PRO A 20 9.72 -14.27 -16.33
CA PRO A 20 11.14 -13.96 -16.49
C PRO A 20 11.82 -13.62 -15.16
N GLU A 21 13.04 -14.16 -15.00
CA GLU A 21 13.91 -13.87 -13.86
C GLU A 21 14.20 -12.36 -13.77
N PRO A 22 14.35 -11.81 -12.56
CA PRO A 22 14.69 -10.40 -12.41
C PRO A 22 16.07 -10.12 -13.01
N PRO A 23 16.29 -8.97 -13.66
CA PRO A 23 17.62 -8.61 -14.16
C PRO A 23 18.60 -8.54 -12.99
N LYS A 24 19.68 -9.32 -13.07
CA LYS A 24 20.75 -9.32 -12.06
C LYS A 24 21.68 -8.11 -12.31
N GLY A 25 21.67 -7.10 -11.43
CA GLY A 25 22.65 -6.00 -11.47
C GLY A 25 22.15 -4.60 -11.06
N LEU A 26 23.10 -3.65 -10.94
CA LEU A 26 22.92 -2.24 -10.53
C LEU A 26 21.90 -1.45 -11.37
N LEU A 27 21.68 -1.84 -12.62
CA LEU A 27 20.68 -1.24 -13.51
C LEU A 27 19.23 -1.48 -13.05
N GLY A 28 18.98 -2.43 -12.14
CA GLY A 28 17.66 -2.62 -11.53
C GLY A 28 17.30 -1.60 -10.44
N ARG A 29 18.27 -0.82 -9.92
CA ARG A 29 18.07 0.09 -8.77
C ARG A 29 17.90 1.58 -9.14
N LEU A 30 18.15 1.97 -10.39
CA LEU A 30 18.34 3.39 -10.77
C LEU A 30 17.17 4.07 -11.51
N PHE A 31 16.01 3.44 -11.65
CA PHE A 31 14.95 3.97 -12.52
C PHE A 31 13.75 4.51 -11.72
N ILE A 32 13.89 5.74 -11.23
CA ILE A 32 12.78 6.63 -10.84
C ILE A 32 12.83 7.85 -11.77
N PHE A 33 11.65 8.36 -12.16
CA PHE A 33 11.32 9.67 -12.76
C PHE A 33 10.63 9.70 -14.16
N ARG A 34 9.48 10.42 -14.15
CA ARG A 34 8.58 10.95 -15.23
C ARG A 34 7.47 10.04 -15.80
N GLY A 35 6.28 10.63 -15.95
CA GLY A 35 4.99 9.99 -16.25
C GLY A 35 4.86 9.27 -17.61
N GLU A 36 5.63 9.65 -18.63
CA GLU A 36 5.72 8.87 -19.88
C GLU A 36 6.54 7.58 -19.72
N ARG A 37 7.48 7.55 -18.75
CA ARG A 37 8.22 6.34 -18.39
C ARG A 37 7.43 5.39 -17.49
N LEU A 38 6.34 5.82 -16.85
CA LEU A 38 5.42 4.90 -16.15
C LEU A 38 4.73 3.94 -17.13
N ARG A 39 4.41 4.35 -18.37
CA ARG A 39 4.00 3.38 -19.41
C ARG A 39 5.08 2.34 -19.67
N HIS A 40 6.36 2.73 -19.59
CA HIS A 40 7.50 1.88 -19.93
C HIS A 40 8.11 1.07 -18.77
N MET A 41 7.95 1.47 -17.51
CA MET A 41 8.70 0.90 -16.37
C MET A 41 7.91 -0.12 -15.54
N VAL A 42 6.59 -0.01 -15.53
CA VAL A 42 5.72 -0.83 -14.65
C VAL A 42 5.66 -2.27 -15.15
N TYR A 43 5.77 -2.42 -16.47
CA TYR A 43 5.46 -3.64 -17.18
C TYR A 43 6.63 -4.23 -17.95
N ARG A 44 7.77 -3.54 -18.09
CA ARG A 44 8.91 -3.99 -18.92
C ARG A 44 9.46 -5.39 -18.60
N ARG A 45 9.13 -5.94 -17.43
CA ARG A 45 9.45 -7.32 -17.07
C ARG A 45 8.61 -8.33 -17.86
N TYR A 46 7.40 -7.99 -18.29
CA TYR A 46 6.40 -8.91 -18.83
C TYR A 46 5.70 -8.41 -20.11
N VAL A 47 5.48 -7.09 -20.29
CA VAL A 47 4.77 -6.47 -21.43
C VAL A 47 5.28 -5.01 -21.67
N GLY A 48 5.19 -4.45 -22.87
CA GLY A 48 5.44 -3.03 -23.14
C GLY A 48 4.25 -2.13 -22.82
N GLY A 49 4.48 -0.83 -22.55
CA GLY A 49 3.40 0.14 -22.30
C GLY A 49 2.45 0.36 -23.48
N ASP A 50 2.93 0.09 -24.69
CA ASP A 50 2.15 0.20 -25.94
C ASP A 50 1.27 -1.04 -26.20
N ASP A 51 1.46 -2.11 -25.42
CA ASP A 51 0.66 -3.33 -25.54
C ASP A 51 -0.67 -3.23 -24.75
N LEU A 52 -0.83 -2.20 -23.92
CA LEU A 52 -2.06 -1.95 -23.14
C LEU A 52 -2.86 -0.81 -23.79
N ASN A 53 -4.16 -1.01 -23.92
CA ASN A 53 -5.09 0.00 -24.43
C ASN A 53 -5.74 0.80 -23.30
N GLU A 54 -6.63 1.73 -23.64
CA GLU A 54 -7.29 2.64 -22.70
C GLU A 54 -8.11 1.93 -21.61
N THR A 55 -8.57 0.70 -21.86
CA THR A 55 -9.36 -0.08 -20.90
C THR A 55 -8.47 -0.81 -19.89
N THR A 56 -7.36 -1.41 -20.34
CA THR A 56 -6.49 -2.21 -19.45
C THR A 56 -5.44 -1.37 -18.74
N TRP A 57 -5.09 -0.21 -19.28
CA TRP A 57 -4.09 0.67 -18.69
C TRP A 57 -4.44 1.13 -17.26
N PRO A 58 -5.67 1.59 -16.94
CA PRO A 58 -6.05 1.93 -15.57
C PRO A 58 -5.97 0.74 -14.60
N LEU A 59 -6.35 -0.46 -15.05
CA LEU A 59 -6.24 -1.68 -14.24
C LEU A 59 -4.78 -1.99 -13.92
N ALA A 60 -3.89 -1.83 -14.89
CA ALA A 60 -2.45 -1.98 -14.70
C ALA A 60 -1.86 -1.02 -13.66
N GLN A 61 -2.28 0.25 -13.70
CA GLN A 61 -1.84 1.25 -12.71
C GLN A 61 -2.30 0.89 -11.30
N ARG A 62 -3.55 0.45 -11.14
CA ARG A 62 -4.10 0.00 -9.85
C ARG A 62 -3.36 -1.21 -9.31
N ALA A 63 -3.13 -2.23 -10.14
CA ALA A 63 -2.40 -3.44 -9.76
C ALA A 63 -0.96 -3.11 -9.29
N GLU A 64 -0.27 -2.19 -9.97
CA GLU A 64 1.06 -1.77 -9.55
C GLU A 64 1.03 -0.98 -8.23
N ALA A 65 0.09 -0.05 -8.06
CA ALA A 65 -0.04 0.71 -6.81
C ALA A 65 -0.28 -0.24 -5.61
N ALA A 66 -1.12 -1.26 -5.80
CA ALA A 66 -1.34 -2.32 -4.82
C ALA A 66 -0.06 -3.12 -4.54
N LYS A 67 0.64 -3.57 -5.59
CA LYS A 67 1.94 -4.24 -5.45
C LYS A 67 2.95 -3.41 -4.67
N PHE A 68 3.12 -2.13 -5.02
CA PHE A 68 4.05 -1.23 -4.35
C PHE A 68 3.73 -1.11 -2.87
N SER A 69 2.43 -0.98 -2.55
CA SER A 69 1.94 -0.95 -1.16
C SER A 69 2.22 -2.25 -0.41
N ILE A 70 2.11 -3.41 -1.08
CA ILE A 70 2.43 -4.71 -0.47
C ILE A 70 3.93 -4.83 -0.23
N ILE A 71 4.75 -4.70 -1.27
CA ILE A 71 6.19 -4.99 -1.22
C ILE A 71 6.94 -4.09 -0.24
N ASN A 72 6.58 -2.80 -0.19
CA ASN A 72 7.26 -1.81 0.66
C ASN A 72 6.65 -1.72 2.07
N ASN A 73 5.72 -2.61 2.42
CA ASN A 73 5.14 -2.58 3.75
C ASN A 73 6.20 -2.97 4.81
N PRO A 74 6.47 -2.12 5.83
CA PRO A 74 7.49 -2.37 6.84
C PRO A 74 7.33 -3.71 7.57
N VAL A 75 6.10 -4.18 7.77
CA VAL A 75 5.83 -5.43 8.48
C VAL A 75 6.34 -6.67 7.74
N LEU A 76 6.54 -6.60 6.42
CA LEU A 76 7.19 -7.68 5.67
C LEU A 76 8.70 -7.70 5.84
N HIS A 77 9.30 -6.60 6.28
CA HIS A 77 10.73 -6.46 6.51
C HIS A 77 11.14 -6.69 7.97
N SER A 78 10.18 -6.70 8.91
CA SER A 78 10.44 -6.94 10.33
C SER A 78 10.81 -8.39 10.66
N GLY A 79 10.64 -9.32 9.72
CA GLY A 79 10.85 -10.75 9.94
C GLY A 79 9.73 -11.44 10.73
N LEU A 80 8.70 -10.71 11.14
CA LEU A 80 7.57 -11.24 11.91
C LEU A 80 6.60 -12.07 11.06
N ILE A 81 6.59 -11.85 9.74
CA ILE A 81 5.78 -12.64 8.80
C ILE A 81 6.65 -13.77 8.24
N SER A 82 6.47 -14.96 8.80
CA SER A 82 7.19 -16.20 8.42
C SER A 82 7.04 -16.58 6.94
N HIS A 83 6.04 -16.05 6.25
CA HIS A 83 5.74 -16.34 4.85
C HIS A 83 5.94 -15.14 3.92
N ALA A 84 6.70 -14.11 4.34
CA ALA A 84 6.94 -12.92 3.53
C ALA A 84 7.56 -13.22 2.16
N GLU A 85 8.52 -14.15 2.09
CA GLU A 85 9.16 -14.54 0.82
C GLU A 85 8.19 -15.29 -0.10
N ARG A 86 7.36 -16.17 0.47
CA ARG A 86 6.30 -16.86 -0.27
C ARG A 86 5.31 -15.84 -0.85
N LEU A 87 4.83 -14.90 -0.05
CA LEU A 87 3.93 -13.84 -0.47
C LEU A 87 4.53 -13.03 -1.64
N ARG A 88 5.81 -12.68 -1.58
CA ARG A 88 6.50 -11.97 -2.67
C ARG A 88 6.55 -12.80 -3.95
N SER A 89 6.80 -14.10 -3.85
CA SER A 89 6.84 -15.00 -5.00
C SER A 89 5.46 -15.20 -5.64
N GLU A 90 4.41 -15.35 -4.83
CA GLU A 90 3.02 -15.46 -5.26
C GLU A 90 2.56 -14.17 -5.95
N LEU A 91 2.80 -13.02 -5.32
CA LEU A 91 2.48 -11.71 -5.90
C LEU A 91 3.17 -11.49 -7.25
N ALA A 92 4.45 -11.89 -7.38
CA ALA A 92 5.17 -11.78 -8.63
C ALA A 92 4.59 -12.66 -9.75
N SER A 93 4.09 -13.85 -9.40
CA SER A 93 3.41 -14.77 -10.31
C SER A 93 2.05 -14.22 -10.75
N ASP A 94 1.24 -13.75 -9.80
CA ASP A 94 -0.09 -13.23 -10.09
C ASP A 94 -0.03 -11.96 -10.95
N LEU A 95 0.92 -11.07 -10.68
CA LEU A 95 1.15 -9.89 -11.52
C LEU A 95 1.63 -10.24 -12.92
N TRP A 96 2.43 -11.29 -13.08
CA TRP A 96 2.82 -11.78 -14.41
C TRP A 96 1.62 -12.32 -15.18
N MET A 97 0.77 -13.09 -14.52
CA MET A 97 -0.46 -13.63 -15.12
C MET A 97 -1.41 -12.50 -15.51
N PHE A 98 -1.69 -11.57 -14.60
CA PHE A 98 -2.48 -10.37 -14.88
C PHE A 98 -1.90 -9.59 -16.06
N ALA A 99 -0.58 -9.38 -16.06
CA ALA A 99 0.12 -8.68 -17.11
C ALA A 99 -0.09 -9.29 -18.49
N SER A 100 0.17 -10.59 -18.59
CA SER A 100 0.07 -11.34 -19.85
C SER A 100 -1.37 -11.38 -20.38
N ARG A 101 -2.34 -11.49 -19.47
CA ARG A 101 -3.78 -11.50 -19.80
C ARG A 101 -4.25 -10.12 -20.27
N ALA A 102 -3.85 -9.04 -19.60
CA ALA A 102 -4.19 -7.67 -19.98
C ALA A 102 -3.65 -7.31 -21.38
N ALA A 103 -2.41 -7.71 -21.68
CA ALA A 103 -1.81 -7.51 -23.00
C ALA A 103 -2.58 -8.26 -24.11
N GLU A 104 -2.90 -9.52 -23.86
CA GLU A 104 -3.64 -10.34 -24.81
C GLU A 104 -5.06 -9.80 -25.01
N TRP A 105 -5.72 -9.34 -23.94
CA TRP A 105 -7.01 -8.66 -24.02
C TRP A 105 -6.93 -7.42 -24.91
N SER A 106 -5.96 -6.54 -24.67
CA SER A 106 -5.77 -5.33 -25.47
C SER A 106 -5.49 -5.63 -26.94
N ARG A 107 -4.72 -6.68 -27.22
CA ARG A 107 -4.46 -7.17 -28.58
C ARG A 107 -5.75 -7.66 -29.25
N MET A 108 -6.54 -8.50 -28.56
CA MET A 108 -7.79 -9.05 -29.09
C MET A 108 -8.84 -7.95 -29.32
N ASP A 109 -8.98 -7.01 -28.40
CA ASP A 109 -9.87 -5.85 -28.54
C ASP A 109 -9.45 -4.95 -29.72
N ASN A 110 -8.14 -4.70 -29.90
CA ASN A 110 -7.65 -3.96 -31.07
C ASN A 110 -7.98 -4.68 -32.39
N ILE A 111 -7.78 -6.00 -32.47
CA ILE A 111 -8.15 -6.79 -33.66
C ILE A 111 -9.66 -6.70 -33.90
N ARG A 112 -10.47 -6.88 -32.86
CA ARG A 112 -11.93 -6.77 -32.92
C ARG A 112 -12.38 -5.40 -33.45
N ARG A 113 -11.80 -4.32 -32.94
CA ARG A 113 -12.06 -2.94 -33.40
C ARG A 113 -11.61 -2.71 -34.84
N GLN A 114 -10.46 -3.27 -35.26
CA GLN A 114 -9.98 -3.16 -36.64
C GLN A 114 -10.88 -3.90 -37.63
N LEU A 115 -11.31 -5.12 -37.29
CA LEU A 115 -12.25 -5.89 -38.13
C LEU A 115 -13.60 -5.19 -38.26
N GLY A 116 -14.12 -4.62 -37.16
CA GLY A 116 -15.34 -3.81 -37.20
C GLY A 116 -15.19 -2.55 -38.05
N LYS A 117 -14.02 -1.90 -38.06
CA LYS A 117 -13.75 -0.76 -38.94
C LYS A 117 -13.64 -1.15 -40.40
N GLN A 118 -13.10 -2.33 -40.72
CA GLN A 118 -12.93 -2.81 -42.10
C GLN A 118 -14.25 -3.23 -42.76
N ASP A 119 -15.28 -3.54 -41.96
CA ASP A 119 -16.62 -3.84 -42.44
C ASP A 119 -17.41 -2.57 -42.78
N HIS A 120 -16.90 -1.76 -43.70
CA HIS A 120 -17.49 -0.47 -44.08
C HIS A 120 -18.89 -0.55 -44.71
N GLN A 121 -19.32 -1.76 -45.09
CA GLN A 121 -20.58 -2.01 -45.77
C GLN A 121 -21.57 -2.81 -44.90
N ASP A 122 -21.29 -2.98 -43.61
CA ASP A 122 -22.08 -3.78 -42.65
C ASP A 122 -22.43 -5.17 -43.21
N LEU A 123 -21.47 -5.81 -43.88
CA LEU A 123 -21.65 -7.11 -44.52
C LEU A 123 -21.52 -8.26 -43.52
N LEU A 124 -20.87 -8.04 -42.39
CA LEU A 124 -20.76 -9.03 -41.34
C LEU A 124 -21.98 -8.94 -40.41
N PRO A 125 -22.70 -10.06 -40.18
CA PRO A 125 -23.78 -10.07 -39.19
C PRO A 125 -23.25 -9.70 -37.82
N THR A 126 -23.99 -8.90 -37.05
CA THR A 126 -23.65 -8.57 -35.64
C THR A 126 -23.37 -9.83 -34.81
N ALA A 127 -24.12 -10.90 -35.06
CA ALA A 127 -23.94 -12.21 -34.44
C ALA A 127 -22.56 -12.84 -34.67
N ALA A 128 -21.82 -12.41 -35.70
CA ALA A 128 -20.46 -12.89 -35.98
C ALA A 128 -19.46 -12.50 -34.87
N PHE A 129 -19.75 -11.45 -34.10
CA PHE A 129 -18.87 -10.94 -33.06
C PHE A 129 -19.34 -11.23 -31.63
N GLU A 130 -20.60 -11.61 -31.41
CA GLU A 130 -21.19 -11.79 -30.08
C GLU A 130 -20.34 -12.70 -29.17
N GLY A 131 -19.87 -13.84 -29.67
CA GLY A 131 -19.02 -14.75 -28.88
C GLY A 131 -17.66 -14.16 -28.52
N SER A 132 -17.09 -13.32 -29.39
CA SER A 132 -15.81 -12.62 -29.11
C SER A 132 -16.02 -11.50 -28.10
N ASP A 133 -17.10 -10.74 -28.24
CA ASP A 133 -17.45 -9.63 -27.34
C ASP A 133 -17.76 -10.17 -25.94
N GLN A 134 -18.49 -11.28 -25.84
CA GLN A 134 -18.75 -11.97 -24.57
C GLN A 134 -17.46 -12.48 -23.92
N ALA A 135 -16.54 -13.06 -24.70
CA ALA A 135 -15.25 -13.54 -24.17
C ALA A 135 -14.37 -12.39 -23.66
N LEU A 136 -14.32 -11.27 -24.39
CA LEU A 136 -13.61 -10.06 -23.97
C LEU A 136 -14.22 -9.51 -22.67
N GLU A 137 -15.54 -9.45 -22.56
CA GLU A 137 -16.20 -8.93 -21.36
C GLU A 137 -15.96 -9.82 -20.13
N GLN A 138 -16.04 -11.13 -20.29
CA GLN A 138 -15.72 -12.08 -19.21
C GLN A 138 -14.27 -11.97 -18.74
N GLU A 139 -13.35 -11.81 -19.68
CA GLU A 139 -11.93 -11.65 -19.39
C GLU A 139 -11.64 -10.31 -18.70
N ARG A 140 -12.31 -9.22 -19.13
CA ARG A 140 -12.23 -7.91 -18.46
C ARG A 140 -12.67 -8.01 -17.01
N ALA A 141 -13.83 -8.61 -16.75
CA ALA A 141 -14.32 -8.82 -15.38
C ALA A 141 -13.39 -9.73 -14.56
N ALA A 142 -12.70 -10.69 -15.19
CA ALA A 142 -11.70 -11.50 -14.51
C ALA A 142 -10.43 -10.70 -14.15
N LEU A 143 -9.97 -9.81 -15.04
CA LEU A 143 -8.86 -8.89 -14.76
C LEU A 143 -9.21 -7.93 -13.62
N GLU A 144 -10.41 -7.35 -13.62
CA GLU A 144 -10.90 -6.47 -12.55
C GLU A 144 -10.87 -7.17 -11.18
N ARG A 145 -11.40 -8.40 -11.10
CA ARG A 145 -11.35 -9.19 -9.86
C ARG A 145 -9.94 -9.48 -9.36
N LEU A 146 -8.97 -9.67 -10.25
CA LEU A 146 -7.58 -9.85 -9.86
C LEU A 146 -7.00 -8.56 -9.24
N VAL A 147 -7.30 -7.40 -9.85
CA VAL A 147 -6.87 -6.10 -9.31
C VAL A 147 -7.50 -5.84 -7.95
N ASP A 148 -8.80 -6.09 -7.80
CA ASP A 148 -9.49 -5.93 -6.52
C ASP A 148 -8.91 -6.87 -5.43
N GLY A 149 -8.48 -8.07 -5.84
CA GLY A 149 -7.73 -8.99 -4.99
C GLY A 149 -6.40 -8.39 -4.48
N PHE A 150 -5.60 -7.79 -5.36
CA PHE A 150 -4.36 -7.12 -4.98
C PHE A 150 -4.61 -5.93 -4.04
N GLU A 151 -5.63 -5.12 -4.31
CA GLU A 151 -5.99 -3.97 -3.48
C GLU A 151 -6.49 -4.39 -2.09
N SER A 152 -7.27 -5.47 -2.02
CA SER A 152 -7.70 -6.04 -0.75
C SER A 152 -6.53 -6.54 0.08
N GLN A 153 -5.59 -7.27 -0.54
CA GLN A 153 -4.35 -7.70 0.13
C GLN A 153 -3.52 -6.51 0.62
N ALA A 154 -3.36 -5.47 -0.20
CA ALA A 154 -2.65 -4.26 0.19
C ALA A 154 -3.30 -3.56 1.40
N THR A 155 -4.64 -3.51 1.42
CA THR A 155 -5.42 -2.92 2.52
C THR A 155 -5.28 -3.71 3.81
N GLN A 156 -5.38 -5.05 3.74
CA GLN A 156 -5.19 -5.92 4.89
C GLN A 156 -3.79 -5.77 5.48
N LEU A 157 -2.76 -5.73 4.62
CA LEU A 157 -1.38 -5.57 5.07
C LEU A 157 -1.12 -4.19 5.68
N ARG A 158 -1.80 -3.15 5.20
CA ARG A 158 -1.78 -1.82 5.83
C ARG A 158 -2.36 -1.88 7.25
N ALA A 159 -3.52 -2.50 7.43
CA ALA A 159 -4.12 -2.66 8.76
C ALA A 159 -3.23 -3.46 9.72
N VAL A 160 -2.53 -4.47 9.22
CA VAL A 160 -1.52 -5.22 9.99
C VAL A 160 -0.35 -4.32 10.38
N ASN A 161 0.15 -3.50 9.45
CA ASN A 161 1.21 -2.54 9.74
C ASN A 161 0.79 -1.51 10.79
N ASP A 162 -0.44 -0.99 10.74
CA ASP A 162 -0.93 -0.01 11.72
C ASP A 162 -0.95 -0.61 13.14
N ARG A 163 -1.38 -1.87 13.27
CA ARG A 163 -1.32 -2.61 14.54
C ARG A 163 0.12 -2.85 14.99
N TYR A 164 1.02 -3.14 14.05
CA TYR A 164 2.43 -3.33 14.34
C TYR A 164 3.09 -2.03 14.83
N GLN A 165 2.80 -0.89 14.23
CA GLN A 165 3.28 0.42 14.69
C GLN A 165 2.74 0.74 16.09
N ALA A 166 1.44 0.52 16.34
CA ALA A 166 0.87 0.70 17.68
C ALA A 166 1.55 -0.19 18.73
N TRP A 167 1.88 -1.44 18.38
CA TRP A 167 2.63 -2.33 19.25
C TRP A 167 4.06 -1.83 19.53
N LEU A 168 4.77 -1.33 18.51
CA LEU A 168 6.11 -0.72 18.71
C LEU A 168 6.04 0.50 19.64
N THR A 169 5.06 1.38 19.45
CA THR A 169 4.85 2.54 20.33
C THR A 169 4.54 2.13 21.76
N LEU A 170 3.76 1.06 21.96
CA LEU A 170 3.51 0.52 23.31
C LEU A 170 4.78 -0.06 23.95
N GLN A 171 5.65 -0.70 23.17
CA GLN A 171 6.94 -1.18 23.67
C GLN A 171 7.87 -0.03 24.07
N GLU A 172 7.92 1.02 23.25
CA GLU A 172 8.70 2.23 23.55
C GLU A 172 8.18 2.91 24.82
N LEU A 173 6.85 3.08 24.96
CA LEU A 173 6.24 3.63 26.17
C LEU A 173 6.54 2.79 27.41
N ALA A 174 6.45 1.46 27.31
CA ALA A 174 6.79 0.56 28.40
C ALA A 174 8.27 0.66 28.80
N GLY A 175 9.17 0.89 27.83
CA GLY A 175 10.58 1.14 28.09
C GLY A 175 10.86 2.41 28.91
N HIS A 176 9.96 3.40 28.84
CA HIS A 176 10.04 4.66 29.58
C HIS A 176 9.15 4.70 30.84
N GLN A 177 8.54 3.59 31.22
CA GLN A 177 7.57 3.57 32.32
C GLN A 177 8.17 4.07 33.65
N ASP A 178 9.43 3.77 33.92
CA ASP A 178 10.12 4.24 35.13
C ASP A 178 10.41 5.75 35.09
N ASP A 179 10.69 6.33 33.91
CA ASP A 179 10.86 7.78 33.76
C ASP A 179 9.58 8.54 34.11
N PHE A 180 8.43 8.05 33.63
CA PHE A 180 7.12 8.62 33.99
C PHE A 180 6.80 8.45 35.48
N ARG A 181 7.15 7.32 36.08
CA ARG A 181 6.99 7.11 37.53
C ARG A 181 7.87 8.06 38.34
N ASN A 182 9.10 8.30 37.89
CA ASN A 182 10.02 9.23 38.52
C ASN A 182 9.51 10.68 38.41
N LEU A 183 8.97 11.06 37.26
CA LEU A 183 8.35 12.38 37.07
C LEU A 183 7.15 12.58 38.00
N LEU A 184 6.23 11.61 38.06
CA LEU A 184 5.07 11.67 38.97
C LEU A 184 5.48 11.72 40.45
N ALA A 185 6.54 11.00 40.82
CA ALA A 185 7.08 11.05 42.18
C ALA A 185 7.72 12.41 42.49
N ALA A 186 8.38 13.04 41.51
CA ALA A 186 8.94 14.38 41.65
C ALA A 186 7.84 15.45 41.78
N ASP A 187 6.81 15.41 40.94
CA ASP A 187 5.66 16.32 41.03
C ASP A 187 4.95 16.20 42.39
N ALA A 188 4.72 14.98 42.88
CA ALA A 188 4.12 14.76 44.20
C ALA A 188 5.01 15.29 45.34
N ALA A 189 6.34 15.20 45.20
CA ALA A 189 7.27 15.77 46.16
C ALA A 189 7.24 17.31 46.12
N ASP A 190 7.15 17.92 44.93
CA ASP A 190 7.06 19.36 44.75
C ASP A 190 5.75 19.93 45.29
N GLU A 191 4.61 19.26 45.05
CA GLU A 191 3.32 19.63 45.66
C GLU A 191 3.39 19.59 47.19
N HIS A 192 3.97 18.53 47.76
CA HIS A 192 4.12 18.42 49.21
C HIS A 192 5.03 19.52 49.79
N LEU A 193 6.10 19.87 49.09
CA LEU A 193 7.00 20.96 49.49
C LEU A 193 6.30 22.33 49.39
N ALA A 194 5.47 22.56 48.38
CA ALA A 194 4.69 23.79 48.24
C ALA A 194 3.64 23.94 49.36
N GLU A 195 2.96 22.86 49.75
CA GLU A 195 2.03 22.85 50.89
C GLU A 195 2.74 23.16 52.22
N ALA A 196 3.89 22.52 52.45
CA ALA A 196 4.70 22.76 53.65
C ALA A 196 5.18 24.22 53.73
N TRP A 197 5.63 24.79 52.60
CA TRP A 197 6.00 26.20 52.51
C TRP A 197 4.82 27.14 52.77
N GLY A 198 3.63 26.81 52.26
CA GLY A 198 2.40 27.56 52.54
C GLY A 198 2.09 27.61 54.04
N ALA A 199 2.17 26.46 54.73
CA ALA A 199 1.96 26.38 56.17
C ALA A 199 3.00 27.20 56.97
N HIS A 200 4.29 27.09 56.60
CA HIS A 200 5.35 27.87 57.24
C HIS A 200 5.18 29.38 57.01
N TYR A 201 4.76 29.79 55.83
CA TYR A 201 4.47 31.19 55.52
C TYR A 201 3.30 31.74 56.35
N THR A 202 2.22 30.97 56.51
CA THR A 202 1.09 31.37 57.36
C THR A 202 1.49 31.53 58.83
N THR A 203 2.26 30.57 59.37
CA THR A 203 2.77 30.67 60.75
C THR A 203 3.71 31.87 60.94
N ALA A 204 4.58 32.16 59.97
CA ALA A 204 5.45 33.33 60.01
C ALA A 204 4.66 34.64 59.96
N LEU A 205 3.58 34.70 59.16
CA LEU A 205 2.69 35.85 59.08
C LEU A 205 1.91 36.07 60.38
N GLU A 206 1.37 35.00 60.98
CA GLU A 206 0.67 35.04 62.26
C GLU A 206 1.59 35.50 63.40
N LEU A 207 2.83 35.01 63.42
CA LEU A 207 3.86 35.43 64.38
C LEU A 207 4.20 36.91 64.21
N ALA A 208 4.40 37.38 62.97
CA ALA A 208 4.67 38.80 62.68
C ALA A 208 3.51 39.70 63.14
N GLN A 209 2.26 39.32 62.84
CA GLN A 209 1.07 40.04 63.29
C GLN A 209 0.86 39.99 64.81
N HIS A 210 1.32 38.94 65.47
CA HIS A 210 1.31 38.86 66.93
C HIS A 210 2.32 39.81 67.55
N LEU A 211 3.56 39.81 67.05
CA LEU A 211 4.62 40.72 67.48
C LEU A 211 4.25 42.20 67.26
N ASP A 212 3.64 42.55 66.12
CA ASP A 212 3.14 43.91 65.87
C ASP A 212 2.08 44.32 66.89
N ARG A 213 1.15 43.42 67.25
CA ARG A 213 0.13 43.67 68.27
C ARG A 213 0.73 43.83 69.68
N GLU A 214 1.78 43.09 70.00
CA GLU A 214 2.50 43.25 71.27
C GLU A 214 3.25 44.58 71.33
N LEU A 215 3.96 44.95 70.25
CA LEU A 215 4.64 46.23 70.11
C LEU A 215 3.70 47.41 70.30
N GLN A 216 2.52 47.38 69.67
CA GLN A 216 1.50 48.42 69.80
C GLN A 216 1.04 48.61 71.26
N ARG A 217 0.94 47.51 72.03
CA ARG A 217 0.52 47.54 73.45
C ARG A 217 1.59 48.09 74.40
N THR A 218 2.86 48.03 74.01
CA THR A 218 3.97 48.59 74.81
C THR A 218 4.19 50.09 74.59
N ILE A 219 3.56 50.69 73.58
CA ILE A 219 3.72 52.12 73.22
C ILE A 219 2.60 52.99 73.81
N ASP A 220 1.49 52.39 74.24
CA ASP A 220 0.39 53.03 74.98
C ASP A 220 0.61 52.98 76.51
#